data_AF-A0A0S8HIX4-F1
#
_entry.id   AF-A0A0S8HIX4-F1
#
_cell.length_a   1.000
_cell.length_b   1.000
_cell.length_c   1.000
_cell.angle_alpha   90.00
_cell.angle_beta   90.00
_cell.angle_gamma   90.00
#
_symmetry.space_group_name_H-M   'P 1'
#
loop_
_entity.id
_entity.type
_entity.pdbx_description
1 polymer ?
#
loop_
_entity_poly.entity_id
_entity_poly.type
_entity_poly.pdbx_seq_one_letter_code
_entity_poly.pdbx_strand_id
1 'polypeptide(L)'
;MPSPFKFLDAYTREDRAIFFGRDREIEEMYQKVFESKILLIYGISGTGKTSLINCGLANKFEDADWLPVNVRRGVNIVESLWKELWKIAITPLLASGGDITPLPTSPLKGGGDKKTRSVKNTWQE
;
A
#
# COMPACT_ATOMS: atom_id res chain seq x y z
N MET A 1 -11.83 -17.14 21.31
CA MET A 1 -12.61 -15.97 20.86
C MET A 1 -11.68 -15.07 20.08
N PRO A 2 -11.99 -14.71 18.82
CA PRO A 2 -11.19 -13.73 18.09
C PRO A 2 -11.31 -12.37 18.80
N SER A 3 -10.17 -11.71 19.02
CA SER A 3 -10.14 -10.35 19.58
C SER A 3 -10.80 -9.38 18.58
N PRO A 4 -11.67 -8.45 19.03
CA PRO A 4 -12.29 -7.47 18.14
C PRO A 4 -11.30 -6.39 17.65
N PHE A 5 -10.11 -6.29 18.27
CA PHE A 5 -9.11 -5.28 17.91
C PHE A 5 -8.07 -5.84 16.95
N LYS A 6 -8.04 -5.31 15.73
CA LYS A 6 -6.94 -5.48 14.78
C LYS A 6 -5.81 -4.55 15.19
N PHE A 7 -4.80 -5.12 15.83
CA PHE A 7 -3.72 -4.39 16.50
C PHE A 7 -2.94 -3.47 15.54
N LEU A 8 -2.11 -4.07 14.68
CA LEU A 8 -1.25 -3.38 13.71
C LEU A 8 -1.77 -3.48 12.28
N ASP A 9 -2.79 -4.31 12.06
CA ASP A 9 -3.40 -4.46 10.75
C ASP A 9 -4.26 -3.25 10.45
N ALA A 10 -4.17 -2.77 9.20
CA ALA A 10 -5.05 -1.71 8.75
C ALA A 10 -6.48 -2.23 8.69
N TYR A 11 -7.42 -1.45 9.22
CA TYR A 11 -8.85 -1.74 9.06
C TYR A 11 -9.23 -1.66 7.59
N THR A 12 -10.01 -2.63 7.13
CA THR A 12 -10.51 -2.70 5.76
C THR A 12 -11.98 -2.26 5.71
N ARG A 13 -12.57 -2.25 4.51
CA ARG A 13 -13.96 -1.81 4.30
C ARG A 13 -14.94 -2.63 5.17
N GLU A 14 -14.67 -3.91 5.32
CA GLU A 14 -15.47 -4.89 6.07
C GLU A 14 -15.45 -4.62 7.59
N ASP A 15 -14.45 -3.91 8.09
CA ASP A 15 -14.31 -3.61 9.52
C ASP A 15 -15.06 -2.35 9.95
N ARG A 16 -15.95 -1.79 9.11
CA ARG A 16 -16.67 -0.55 9.42
C ARG A 16 -17.40 -0.59 10.76
N ALA A 17 -17.95 -1.76 11.13
CA ALA A 17 -18.69 -1.94 12.38
C ALA A 17 -17.85 -1.67 13.65
N ILE A 18 -16.53 -1.81 13.57
CA ILE A 18 -15.59 -1.60 14.69
C ILE A 18 -14.71 -0.36 14.51
N PHE A 19 -14.86 0.37 13.38
CA PHE A 19 -14.12 1.59 13.08
C PHE A 19 -14.96 2.84 13.39
N PHE A 20 -14.74 3.45 14.57
CA PHE A 20 -15.50 4.59 15.08
C PHE A 20 -14.62 5.76 15.56
N GLY A 21 -15.21 6.95 15.72
CA GLY A 21 -14.57 8.12 16.33
C GLY A 21 -13.70 8.96 15.38
N ARG A 22 -13.78 8.73 14.06
CA ARG A 22 -13.03 9.44 13.02
C ARG A 22 -13.92 10.07 11.94
N ASP A 23 -15.22 10.19 12.20
CA ASP A 23 -16.19 10.56 11.16
C ASP A 23 -15.95 11.98 10.62
N ARG A 24 -15.49 12.89 11.47
CA ARG A 24 -15.10 14.24 11.04
C ARG A 24 -13.90 14.21 10.10
N GLU A 25 -12.84 13.49 10.44
CA GLU A 25 -11.65 13.37 9.59
C GLU A 25 -11.95 12.66 8.27
N ILE A 26 -12.84 11.66 8.29
CA ILE A 26 -13.30 10.99 7.06
C ILE A 26 -14.02 11.99 6.15
N GLU A 27 -14.94 12.79 6.69
CA GLU A 27 -15.71 13.75 5.90
C GLU A 27 -14.81 14.84 5.31
N GLU A 28 -13.90 15.41 6.12
CA GLU A 28 -12.93 16.40 5.65
C GLU A 28 -12.03 15.83 4.53
N MET A 29 -11.60 14.58 4.66
CA MET A 29 -10.81 13.90 3.63
C MET A 29 -11.63 13.65 2.37
N TYR A 30 -12.88 13.19 2.51
CA TYR A 30 -13.76 12.91 1.38
C TYR A 30 -13.99 14.17 0.53
N GLN A 31 -14.31 15.30 1.14
CA GLN A 31 -14.47 16.57 0.42
C GLN A 31 -13.18 16.99 -0.32
N LYS A 32 -12.02 16.90 0.34
CA LYS A 32 -10.73 17.27 -0.25
C LYS A 32 -10.31 16.41 -1.44
N VAL A 33 -10.75 15.15 -1.49
CA VAL A 33 -10.48 14.26 -2.64
C VAL A 33 -11.15 14.79 -3.92
N PHE A 34 -12.30 15.45 -3.81
CA PHE A 34 -12.97 16.05 -4.98
C PHE A 34 -12.42 17.44 -5.34
N GLU A 35 -11.85 18.15 -4.37
CA GLU A 35 -11.23 19.46 -4.60
C GLU A 35 -9.85 19.37 -5.28
N SER A 36 -9.09 18.28 -5.01
CA SER A 36 -7.72 18.13 -5.48
C SER A 36 -7.39 16.70 -5.93
N LYS A 37 -6.65 16.59 -7.04
CA LYS A 37 -6.13 15.31 -7.55
C LYS A 37 -5.06 14.68 -6.63
N ILE A 38 -4.47 15.46 -5.74
CA ILE A 38 -3.41 15.02 -4.83
C ILE A 38 -3.77 15.43 -3.41
N LEU A 39 -3.80 14.46 -2.50
CA LEU A 39 -4.03 14.65 -1.08
C LEU A 39 -2.89 14.05 -0.26
N LEU A 40 -2.28 14.85 0.62
CA LEU A 40 -1.24 14.40 1.53
C LEU A 40 -1.82 14.16 2.93
N ILE A 41 -1.71 12.93 3.42
CA ILE A 41 -2.13 12.54 4.76
C ILE A 41 -0.88 12.25 5.59
N TYR A 42 -0.69 12.99 6.69
CA TYR A 42 0.46 12.85 7.60
C TYR A 42 0.01 12.77 9.06
N GLY A 43 0.91 12.33 9.93
CA GLY A 43 0.66 12.15 11.37
C GLY A 43 1.57 11.09 11.97
N ILE A 44 1.55 10.98 13.30
CA ILE A 44 2.39 10.05 14.07
C ILE A 44 2.19 8.60 13.58
N SER A 45 3.25 7.78 13.61
CA SER A 45 3.12 6.36 13.24
C SER A 45 2.11 5.66 14.14
N GLY A 46 1.36 4.70 13.59
CA GLY A 46 0.34 3.96 14.35
C GLY A 46 -0.99 4.69 14.59
N THR A 47 -1.18 5.93 14.13
CA THR A 47 -2.46 6.64 14.28
C THR A 47 -3.60 6.13 13.38
N GLY A 48 -3.35 5.10 12.58
CA GLY A 48 -4.37 4.50 11.70
C GLY A 48 -4.59 5.24 10.38
N LYS A 49 -3.59 5.97 9.84
CA LYS A 49 -3.72 6.65 8.52
C LYS A 49 -4.15 5.70 7.40
N THR A 50 -3.53 4.53 7.32
CA THR A 50 -3.89 3.51 6.33
C THR A 50 -5.31 3.01 6.56
N SER A 51 -5.72 2.81 7.82
CA SER A 51 -7.09 2.44 8.19
C SER A 51 -8.11 3.53 7.85
N LEU A 52 -7.75 4.81 8.01
CA LEU A 52 -8.58 5.94 7.64
C LEU A 52 -8.89 5.94 6.15
N ILE A 53 -7.91 5.59 5.31
CA ILE A 53 -8.10 5.47 3.85
C ILE A 53 -8.88 4.19 3.51
N ASN A 54 -8.40 3.02 3.95
CA ASN A 54 -8.93 1.72 3.53
C ASN A 54 -10.28 1.35 4.13
N CYS A 55 -10.61 1.87 5.32
CA CYS A 55 -11.91 1.68 5.95
C CYS A 55 -12.73 2.96 5.82
N GLY A 56 -12.22 4.09 6.32
CA GLY A 56 -12.98 5.33 6.39
C GLY A 56 -13.37 5.90 5.02
N LEU A 57 -12.37 6.21 4.18
CA LEU A 57 -12.59 6.77 2.85
C LEU A 57 -13.26 5.77 1.92
N ALA A 58 -12.78 4.52 1.90
CA ALA A 58 -13.32 3.50 1.01
C ALA A 58 -14.82 3.26 1.24
N ASN A 59 -15.30 3.31 2.49
CA ASN A 59 -16.72 3.17 2.81
C ASN A 59 -17.59 4.37 2.40
N LYS A 60 -17.00 5.49 1.95
CA LYS A 60 -17.74 6.64 1.41
C LYS A 60 -18.03 6.50 -0.09
N PHE A 61 -17.35 5.60 -0.78
CA PHE A 61 -17.56 5.34 -2.20
C PHE A 61 -18.36 4.05 -2.43
N GLU A 62 -19.18 4.03 -3.47
CA GLU A 62 -19.81 2.79 -3.94
C GLU A 62 -18.75 1.83 -4.50
N ASP A 63 -19.04 0.53 -4.52
CA ASP A 63 -18.08 -0.49 -4.99
C ASP A 63 -17.72 -0.29 -6.48
N ALA A 64 -18.65 0.25 -7.27
CA ALA A 64 -18.44 0.53 -8.69
C ALA A 64 -17.49 1.72 -8.94
N ASP A 65 -17.43 2.67 -8.01
CA ASP A 65 -16.68 3.92 -8.16
C ASP A 65 -15.30 3.88 -7.46
N TRP A 66 -14.98 2.76 -6.80
CA TRP A 66 -13.77 2.63 -5.98
C TRP A 66 -12.88 1.48 -6.42
N LEU A 67 -11.74 1.81 -7.04
CA LEU A 67 -10.67 0.87 -7.34
C LEU A 67 -9.38 1.27 -6.62
N PRO A 68 -9.12 0.71 -5.41
CA PRO A 68 -7.94 1.10 -4.64
C PRO A 68 -6.67 0.46 -5.22
N VAL A 69 -5.71 1.30 -5.63
CA VAL A 69 -4.36 0.86 -6.02
C VAL A 69 -3.36 1.34 -4.97
N ASN A 70 -2.86 0.41 -4.14
CA ASN A 70 -1.89 0.74 -3.09
C ASN A 70 -0.47 0.57 -3.60
N VAL A 71 0.26 1.69 -3.72
CA VAL A 71 1.67 1.69 -4.16
C VAL A 71 2.58 2.05 -3.00
N ARG A 72 3.45 1.12 -2.61
CA ARG A 72 4.57 1.42 -1.71
C ARG A 72 5.74 1.98 -2.53
N ARG A 73 6.39 3.03 -2.02
CA ARG A 73 7.46 3.77 -2.73
C ARG A 73 8.56 2.90 -3.34
N GLY A 74 9.00 1.85 -2.64
CA GLY A 74 10.15 1.04 -3.07
C GLY A 74 11.41 1.87 -3.27
N VAL A 75 12.30 1.41 -4.15
CA VAL A 75 13.51 2.13 -4.58
C VAL A 75 13.17 3.18 -5.65
N ASN A 76 12.34 2.79 -6.62
CA ASN A 76 11.84 3.66 -7.69
C ASN A 76 10.31 3.67 -7.68
N ILE A 77 9.72 4.87 -7.57
CA ILE A 77 8.27 5.04 -7.50
C ILE A 77 7.57 4.69 -8.82
N VAL A 78 8.20 4.99 -9.96
CA VAL A 78 7.64 4.73 -11.29
C VAL A 78 7.55 3.22 -11.54
N GLU A 79 8.62 2.49 -11.20
CA GLU A 79 8.63 1.03 -11.29
C GLU A 79 7.60 0.40 -10.35
N SER A 80 7.53 0.90 -9.11
CA SER A 80 6.55 0.42 -8.11
C SER A 80 5.11 0.66 -8.58
N LEU A 81 4.84 1.81 -9.20
CA LEU A 81 3.54 2.15 -9.77
C LEU A 81 3.16 1.21 -10.90
N TRP A 82 4.03 1.04 -11.90
CA TRP A 82 3.77 0.14 -13.04
C TRP A 82 3.53 -1.30 -12.59
N LYS A 83 4.32 -1.77 -11.62
CA LYS A 83 4.19 -3.10 -11.05
C LYS A 83 2.81 -3.32 -10.41
N GLU A 84 2.31 -2.36 -9.62
CA GLU A 84 0.99 -2.52 -8.98
C GLU A 84 -0.16 -2.34 -9.98
N LEU A 85 -0.03 -1.43 -10.96
CA LEU A 85 -1.04 -1.26 -12.00
C LEU A 85 -1.19 -2.51 -12.88
N TRP A 86 -0.09 -3.14 -13.29
CA TRP A 86 -0.14 -4.36 -14.10
C TRP A 86 -0.79 -5.56 -13.39
N LYS A 87 -0.75 -5.62 -12.05
CA LYS A 87 -1.43 -6.69 -11.31
C LYS A 87 -2.94 -6.57 -11.37
N ILE A 88 -3.46 -5.34 -11.48
CA ILE A 88 -4.90 -5.04 -11.40
C ILE A 88 -5.50 -4.85 -12.81
N ALA A 89 -4.68 -4.48 -13.79
CA ALA A 89 -5.12 -4.21 -15.14
C ALA A 89 -5.71 -5.46 -15.82
N ILE A 90 -7.00 -5.40 -16.16
CA ILE A 90 -7.69 -6.43 -16.95
C ILE A 90 -7.25 -6.35 -18.42
N THR A 91 -7.03 -5.14 -18.93
CA THR A 91 -6.52 -4.90 -20.27
C THR A 91 -5.00 -4.79 -20.22
N PRO A 92 -4.24 -5.48 -21.09
CA PRO A 92 -2.80 -5.29 -21.19
C PRO A 92 -2.49 -3.81 -21.46
N LEU A 93 -1.85 -3.15 -20.50
CA LEU A 93 -1.46 -1.75 -20.66
C LEU A 93 -0.32 -1.69 -21.68
N LEU A 94 -0.61 -1.18 -22.87
CA LEU A 94 0.40 -0.83 -23.86
C LEU A 94 1.20 0.33 -23.29
N ALA A 95 2.45 0.09 -22.89
CA ALA A 95 3.35 1.18 -22.57
C ALA A 95 3.50 2.05 -23.84
N SER A 96 3.08 3.32 -23.75
CA SER A 96 3.19 4.26 -24.86
C SER A 96 4.67 4.58 -25.08
N GLY A 97 5.33 3.73 -25.86
CA GLY A 97 6.75 3.78 -26.12
C GLY A 97 7.30 2.42 -26.54
N GLY A 98 6.79 1.86 -27.64
CA GLY A 98 7.51 0.96 -28.55
C GLY A 98 8.04 -0.39 -28.07
N ASP A 99 8.14 -0.66 -26.77
CA ASP A 99 8.76 -1.87 -26.26
C ASP A 99 7.79 -2.64 -25.37
N ILE A 100 7.38 -3.82 -25.85
CA ILE A 100 6.92 -4.91 -25.00
C ILE A 100 8.09 -5.34 -24.10
N THR A 101 8.36 -4.62 -23.02
CA THR A 101 9.13 -5.21 -21.93
C THR A 101 8.17 -6.09 -21.14
N PRO A 102 8.35 -7.43 -21.15
CA PRO A 102 7.80 -8.21 -20.07
C PRO A 102 8.38 -7.64 -18.78
N LEU A 103 7.61 -7.73 -17.68
CA LEU A 103 8.15 -7.69 -16.32
C LEU A 103 9.57 -8.28 -16.33
N PRO A 104 10.58 -7.76 -15.62
CA PRO A 104 11.80 -8.52 -15.40
C PRO A 104 11.40 -9.86 -14.76
N THR A 105 11.24 -10.91 -15.58
CA THR A 105 10.92 -12.29 -15.19
C THR A 105 12.17 -13.00 -14.69
N SER A 106 13.15 -12.25 -14.21
CA SER A 106 14.29 -12.84 -13.54
C SER A 106 13.91 -13.00 -12.07
N PRO A 107 13.81 -14.24 -11.54
CA PRO A 107 14.03 -14.41 -10.12
C PRO A 107 15.40 -13.81 -9.83
N LEU A 108 15.53 -13.06 -8.73
CA LEU A 108 16.82 -12.62 -8.22
C LEU A 108 17.77 -13.82 -8.22
N LYS A 109 18.62 -13.91 -9.25
CA LYS A 109 19.49 -15.05 -9.48
C LYS A 109 20.58 -14.95 -8.44
N GLY A 110 20.54 -15.87 -7.48
CA GLY A 110 21.67 -16.16 -6.63
C GLY A 110 22.89 -16.56 -7.46
N GLY A 111 24.06 -16.19 -6.94
CA GLY A 111 25.38 -16.41 -7.53
C GLY A 111 26.23 -15.16 -7.22
N GLY A 112 26.87 -15.03 -6.07
CA GLY A 112 27.63 -16.03 -5.35
C GLY A 112 29.09 -15.76 -5.66
N ASP A 113 29.74 -14.94 -4.83
CA ASP A 113 31.20 -14.92 -4.77
C ASP A 113 31.66 -14.93 -3.32
N LYS A 114 32.47 -15.95 -3.05
CA LYS A 114 32.98 -16.32 -1.73
C LYS A 114 34.07 -15.35 -1.32
N LYS A 115 33.95 -14.73 -0.14
CA LYS A 115 35.12 -14.31 0.64
C LYS A 115 34.83 -14.34 2.14
N THR A 116 35.22 -15.47 2.73
CA THR A 116 35.90 -15.59 4.03
C THR A 116 36.05 -14.31 4.87
N ARG A 117 35.43 -14.31 6.05
CA ARG A 117 36.01 -13.89 7.35
C ARG A 117 34.97 -14.18 8.45
N SER A 118 35.15 -15.28 9.16
CA SER A 118 35.74 -15.31 10.51
C SER A 118 34.83 -14.70 11.57
N VAL A 119 34.13 -15.61 12.26
CA VAL A 119 33.70 -15.62 13.66
C VAL A 119 34.21 -14.44 14.52
N LYS A 120 33.29 -13.70 15.15
CA LYS A 120 33.20 -13.45 16.61
C LYS A 120 32.13 -12.40 16.94
N ASN A 121 31.66 -12.44 18.20
CA ASN A 121 30.77 -11.53 18.95
C ASN A 121 29.42 -12.21 19.22
N THR A 122 29.31 -13.06 20.26
CA THR A 122 29.31 -12.73 21.70
C THR A 122 28.15 -11.79 22.05
N TRP A 123 27.02 -12.38 22.43
CA TRP A 123 26.01 -11.74 23.26
C TRP A 123 25.99 -12.54 24.58
N GLN A 124 26.71 -12.00 25.57
CA GLN A 124 26.45 -12.27 26.98
C GLN A 124 25.38 -11.29 27.46
N GLU A 125 24.46 -11.83 28.27
CA GLU A 125 23.54 -11.22 29.25
C GLU A 125 22.73 -9.96 28.87
#